data_AF-F8GXU5-F1
#
_entry.id   AF-F8GXU5-F1
#
_cell.length_a   1.000
_cell.length_b   1.000
_cell.length_c   1.000
_cell.angle_alpha   90.00
_cell.angle_beta   90.00
_cell.angle_gamma   90.00
#
_symmetry.space_group_name_H-M   'P 1'
#
loop_
_entity.id
_entity.type
_entity.pdbx_description
1 polymer ?
#
loop_
_entity_poly.entity_id
_entity_poly.type
_entity_poly.pdbx_seq_one_letter_code
_entity_poly.pdbx_strand_id
1 'polypeptide(L)' 'MICPVAAIKSEYDLKDSEQQFTEINRRLANTWPAVNVGDGPLPEADAWSSRRNKVEFLE' A
#
# COMPACT_ATOMS: atom_id res chain seq x y z
N MET A 1 2.48 -5.19 14.29
CA MET A 1 1.63 -5.76 13.21
C MET A 1 2.42 -5.62 11.91
N ILE A 2 2.95 -6.71 11.37
CA ILE A 2 3.71 -6.71 10.11
C ILE A 2 2.72 -6.89 8.96
N CYS A 3 2.92 -6.17 7.86
CA CYS A 3 2.09 -6.32 6.66
C CYS A 3 2.19 -7.76 6.12
N PRO A 4 1.07 -8.51 5.98
CA PRO A 4 1.11 -9.93 5.56
C PRO A 4 1.63 -10.14 4.13
N VAL A 5 1.57 -9.11 3.29
CA VAL A 5 2.07 -9.12 1.91
C VAL A 5 3.39 -8.35 1.74
N ALA A 6 4.03 -7.96 2.85
CA ALA A 6 5.30 -7.22 2.86
C ALA A 6 5.30 -5.95 1.97
N ALA A 7 4.17 -5.22 1.91
CA ALA A 7 4.02 -4.01 1.11
C ALA A 7 4.53 -2.74 1.81
N ILE A 8 4.77 -2.78 3.13
CA ILE A 8 5.37 -1.68 3.88
C ILE A 8 6.88 -1.88 3.87
N LYS A 9 7.62 -0.91 3.33
CA LYS A 9 9.08 -0.96 3.19
C LYS A 9 9.71 0.36 3.57
N SER A 10 11.00 0.31 3.89
CA SER A 10 11.84 1.50 3.97
C SER A 10 12.01 2.12 2.59
N GLU A 11 12.11 3.45 2.52
CA GLU A 11 12.40 4.15 1.25
C GLU A 11 13.72 3.69 0.61
N TYR A 12 14.69 3.29 1.45
CA TYR A 12 15.98 2.78 1.01
C TYR A 12 15.93 1.35 0.45
N ASP A 13 14.84 0.62 0.69
CA ASP A 13 14.64 -0.76 0.23
C ASP A 13 13.70 -0.86 -0.98
N LEU A 14 13.28 0.29 -1.54
CA LEU A 14 12.38 0.32 -2.69
C LEU A 14 13.12 -0.08 -3.97
N LYS A 15 12.48 -0.94 -4.76
CA LYS A 15 12.91 -1.24 -6.13
C LYS A 15 12.47 -0.14 -7.08
N ASP A 16 13.06 -0.08 -8.28
CA ASP A 16 12.69 0.90 -9.31
C ASP A 16 11.20 0.90 -9.64
N SER A 17 10.56 -0.27 -9.69
CA SER A 17 9.12 -0.39 -9.93
C SER A 17 8.24 0.13 -8.77
N GLU A 18 8.83 0.36 -7.60
CA GLU A 18 8.16 0.76 -6.37
C GLU A 18 8.40 2.23 -6.02
N GLN A 19 9.38 2.91 -6.65
CA GLN A 19 9.72 4.31 -6.36
C GLN A 19 8.53 5.27 -6.52
N GLN A 20 7.60 4.99 -7.44
CA GLN A 20 6.38 5.79 -7.63
C GLN A 20 5.51 5.90 -6.37
N PHE A 21 5.57 4.92 -5.46
CA PHE A 21 4.77 4.91 -4.24
C PHE A 21 5.20 5.98 -3.24
N THR A 22 6.45 6.45 -3.29
CA THR A 22 6.91 7.54 -2.42
C THR A 22 6.09 8.82 -2.65
N GLU A 23 5.91 9.20 -3.92
CA GLU A 23 5.13 10.39 -4.26
C GLU A 23 3.63 10.18 -4.04
N ILE A 24 3.11 8.98 -4.36
CA ILE A 24 1.70 8.63 -4.10
C ILE A 24 1.41 8.73 -2.59
N ASN A 25 2.26 8.14 -1.74
CA ASN A 25 2.12 8.19 -0.29
C ASN A 25 2.17 9.63 0.22
N ARG A 26 3.12 10.44 -0.27
CA ARG A 26 3.21 11.86 0.10
C ARG A 26 1.94 12.64 -0.24
N ARG A 27 1.37 12.43 -1.43
CA ARG A 27 0.13 13.11 -1.86
C ARG A 27 -1.08 12.65 -1.06
N LEU A 28 -1.26 11.33 -0.90
CA LEU A 28 -2.45 10.76 -0.26
C LEU A 28 -2.44 10.95 1.25
N ALA A 29 -1.29 10.89 1.92
CA ALA A 29 -1.18 11.17 3.35
C ALA A 29 -1.66 12.59 3.73
N ASN A 30 -1.59 13.55 2.80
CA ASN A 30 -2.08 14.91 3.02
C ASN A 30 -3.59 15.08 2.79
N THR A 31 -4.25 14.12 2.12
CA THR A 31 -5.64 14.27 1.66
C THR A 31 -6.59 13.24 2.25
N TRP A 32 -6.09 12.05 2.58
CA TRP A 32 -6.88 10.99 3.20
C TRP A 32 -7.08 11.21 4.69
N PRO A 33 -8.21 10.76 5.26
CA PRO A 33 -8.43 10.81 6.70
C PRO A 33 -7.44 9.90 7.44
N ALA A 34 -7.03 10.32 8.63
CA ALA A 34 -6.18 9.50 9.49
C ALA A 34 -6.95 8.28 10.02
N VAL A 35 -6.38 7.08 9.87
CA VAL A 35 -6.94 5.82 10.37
C VAL A 35 -6.28 5.47 11.70
N ASN A 36 -7.06 5.41 12.78
CA ASN A 36 -6.56 5.08 14.12
C ASN A 36 -6.80 3.62 14.53
N VAL A 37 -7.78 2.96 13.90
CA VAL A 37 -8.16 1.57 14.17
C VAL A 37 -8.30 0.86 12.83
N GLY A 38 -7.71 -0.31 12.69
CA GLY A 38 -7.82 -1.11 11.47
C GLY A 38 -9.07 -1.99 11.51
N ASP A 39 -9.91 -1.89 10.48
CA ASP A 39 -11.14 -2.68 10.32
C ASP A 39 -10.92 -4.11 9.80
N GLY A 40 -9.65 -4.53 9.65
CA GLY A 40 -9.26 -5.82 9.09
C GLY A 40 -9.03 -5.78 7.57
N PRO A 41 -8.73 -6.94 6.95
CA PRO A 41 -8.54 -7.05 5.51
C PRO A 41 -9.87 -6.95 4.75
N LEU A 42 -9.83 -6.49 3.50
CA LEU A 42 -10.97 -6.55 2.57
C LEU A 42 -11.36 -8.02 2.29
N PRO A 43 -12.62 -8.32 1.93
CA PRO A 43 -13.09 -9.70 1.70
C PRO A 43 -12.27 -10.45 0.65
N GLU A 44 -11.84 -9.75 -0.41
CA GLU A 44 -11.04 -10.30 -1.50
C GLU A 44 -9.51 -10.19 -1.29
N ALA A 45 -9.03 -9.76 -0.13
CA ALA A 45 -7.60 -9.49 0.12
C ALA A 45 -6.68 -10.66 -0.27
N ASP A 46 -7.08 -11.90 0.02
CA ASP A 46 -6.31 -13.10 -0.31
C ASP A 46 -6.14 -13.27 -1.82
N ALA A 47 -7.19 -13.01 -2.61
CA ALA A 47 -7.16 -13.10 -4.07
C ALA A 47 -6.28 -12.00 -4.73
N TRP A 48 -6.07 -10.90 -4.02
CA TRP A 48 -5.24 -9.77 -4.45
C TRP A 48 -3.80 -9.81 -3.90
N SER A 49 -3.51 -10.70 -2.95
CA SER A 49 -2.23 -10.77 -2.25
C SER A 49 -1.03 -11.02 -3.16
N SER A 50 -1.22 -11.86 -4.20
CA SER A 50 -0.18 -12.28 -5.15
C SER A 50 -0.16 -11.49 -6.46
N ARG A 51 -1.15 -10.62 -6.69
CA ARG A 51 -1.25 -9.82 -7.91
C ARG A 51 -0.25 -8.66 -7.90
N ARG A 52 0.37 -8.42 -9.06
CA ARG A 52 1.32 -7.30 -9.29
C ARG A 52 0.63 -6.15 -10.00
N ASN A 53 1.30 -4.99 -10.03
CA ASN A 53 0.89 -3.80 -10.77
C ASN A 53 -0.51 -3.26 -10.41
N LYS A 54 -0.89 -3.34 -9.13
CA LYS A 54 -2.23 -2.95 -8.66
C LYS A 54 -2.49 -1.44 -8.62
N VAL A 55 -1.55 -0.60 -9.09
CA VAL A 55 -1.65 0.87 -9.02
C VAL A 55 -2.86 1.39 -9.81
N GLU A 56 -3.23 0.70 -10.90
CA GLU A 56 -4.39 1.07 -11.72
C GLU A 56 -5.75 0.95 -10.99
N PHE A 57 -5.79 0.23 -9.88
CA PHE A 57 -6.99 0.02 -9.06
C PHE A 57 -7.02 0.92 -7.80
N LEU A 58 -6.12 1.91 -7.70
CA LEU A 58 -6.05 2.81 -6.55
C LEU A 58 -7.17 3.86 -6.62
N GLU A 59 -7.99 3.93 -5.57
CA GLU A 59 -9.11 4.88 -5.37
C GLU A 59 -8.94 5.67 -4.08
#